data_AF-A0A945AS50-F1
#
_entry.id   AF-A0A945AS50-F1
#
_cell.length_a   1.000
_cell.length_b   1.000
_cell.length_c   1.000
_cell.angle_alpha   90.00
_cell.angle_beta   90.00
_cell.angle_gamma   90.00
#
_symmetry.space_group_name_H-M   'P 1'
#
loop_
_entity.id
_entity.type
_entity.pdbx_description
1 polymer ?
#
loop_
_entity_poly.entity_id
_entity_poly.type
_entity_poly.pdbx_seq_one_letter_code
_entity_poly.pdbx_strand_id
1 'polypeptide(L)'
;MCHALFGNRSRGVARAVLLGAITAIILTNADHWVLMIVIITFMGVDHPPIRNESQPLGKIRTVLGLGSLAIPIITFMPEPLMLPGLIFVR
;
A
#
# COMPACT_ATOMS: atom_id res chain seq x y z
N MET A 1 1.58 2.87 10.67
CA MET A 1 2.31 4.17 10.61
C MET A 1 1.43 5.31 10.11
N CYS A 2 0.73 5.16 8.99
CA CYS A 2 -0.20 6.19 8.50
C CYS A 2 -1.29 6.59 9.51
N HIS A 3 -1.80 5.66 10.32
CA HIS A 3 -2.77 5.98 11.37
C HIS A 3 -2.21 6.89 12.47
N ALA A 4 -0.94 6.71 12.82
CA ALA A 4 -0.24 7.55 13.77
C ALA A 4 0.06 8.96 13.22
N LEU A 5 0.25 9.10 11.90
CA LEU A 5 0.52 10.38 11.23
C LEU A 5 -0.75 11.13 10.82
N PHE A 6 -1.79 10.42 10.37
CA PHE A 6 -2.99 10.99 9.74
C PHE A 6 -4.28 10.71 10.54
N GLY A 7 -4.17 10.05 11.70
CA GLY A 7 -5.31 9.69 12.55
C GLY A 7 -6.38 8.91 11.78
N ASN A 8 -7.65 9.30 11.97
CA ASN A 8 -8.80 8.65 11.35
C ASN A 8 -8.80 8.72 9.81
N ARG A 9 -8.07 9.66 9.20
CA ARG A 9 -7.98 9.80 7.73
C ARG A 9 -7.08 8.76 7.07
N SER A 10 -6.26 8.06 7.86
CA SER A 10 -5.36 7.00 7.37
C SER A 10 -6.07 5.87 6.62
N ARG A 11 -7.29 5.53 7.03
CA ARG A 11 -8.14 4.54 6.34
C ARG A 11 -8.47 5.01 4.92
N GLY A 12 -8.77 6.29 4.76
CA GLY A 12 -9.00 6.90 3.45
C GLY A 12 -7.75 6.89 2.58
N VAL A 13 -6.59 7.24 3.16
CA VAL A 13 -5.31 7.21 2.44
C VAL A 13 -4.97 5.80 1.96
N ALA A 14 -5.12 4.78 2.82
CA ALA A 14 -4.83 3.40 2.48
C ALA A 14 -5.71 2.89 1.33
N ARG A 15 -7.02 3.20 1.38
CA ARG A 15 -7.97 2.87 0.30
C ARG A 15 -7.68 3.63 -0.99
N ALA A 16 -7.33 4.92 -0.90
CA ALA A 16 -6.97 5.71 -2.07
C ALA A 16 -5.71 5.18 -2.76
N VAL A 17 -4.70 4.75 -2.00
CA VAL A 17 -3.49 4.11 -2.54
C VAL A 17 -3.83 2.79 -3.23
N LEU A 18 -4.67 1.94 -2.62
CA LEU A 18 -5.09 0.69 -3.25
C LEU A 18 -5.86 0.93 -4.56
N LEU A 19 -6.84 1.84 -4.55
CA LEU A 19 -7.61 2.19 -5.75
C LEU A 19 -6.73 2.81 -6.83
N GLY A 20 -5.76 3.64 -6.45
CA GLY A 20 -4.75 4.20 -7.36
C GLY A 20 -3.91 3.10 -8.00
N ALA A 21 -3.46 2.11 -7.21
CA ALA A 21 -2.70 0.97 -7.71
C ALA A 21 -3.52 0.10 -8.69
N ILE A 22 -4.79 -0.19 -8.36
CA ILE A 22 -5.71 -0.89 -9.26
C ILE A 22 -5.86 -0.13 -10.58
N THR A 23 -6.11 1.18 -10.51
CA THR A 23 -6.27 2.03 -11.70
C THR A 23 -5.01 2.04 -12.55
N ALA A 24 -3.84 2.17 -11.92
CA ALA A 24 -2.55 2.16 -12.63
C ALA A 24 -2.34 0.86 -13.41
N ILE A 25 -2.62 -0.30 -12.79
CA ILE A 25 -2.47 -1.61 -13.43
C ILE A 25 -3.37 -1.77 -14.66
N ILE A 26 -4.63 -1.30 -14.57
CA ILE A 26 -5.57 -1.34 -15.69
C ILE A 26 -5.06 -0.46 -16.85
N LEU A 27 -4.60 0.76 -16.54
CA LEU A 27 -4.12 1.70 -17.56
C LEU A 27 -2.82 1.22 -18.23
N THR A 28 -1.93 0.57 -17.48
CA THR A 28 -0.64 0.09 -18.00
C THR A 28 -0.68 -1.36 -18.52
N ASN A 29 -1.83 -2.05 -18.44
CA ASN A 29 -1.97 -3.48 -18.74
C ASN A 29 -0.90 -4.34 -18.01
N ALA A 30 -0.64 -4.01 -16.74
CA ALA A 30 0.41 -4.64 -15.95
C ALA A 30 -0.09 -5.96 -15.31
N ASP A 31 -0.36 -6.96 -16.15
CA ASP A 31 -0.97 -8.24 -15.74
C ASP A 31 -0.20 -8.97 -14.63
N HIS A 32 1.12 -8.78 -14.57
CA HIS A 32 2.01 -9.34 -13.56
C HIS A 32 1.75 -8.81 -12.13
N TRP A 33 1.02 -7.71 -11.97
CA TRP A 33 0.63 -7.16 -10.66
C TRP A 33 -0.75 -7.59 -10.17
N VAL A 34 -1.55 -8.24 -11.03
CA VAL A 34 -2.93 -8.61 -10.69
C VAL A 34 -2.96 -9.53 -9.47
N LEU A 35 -2.09 -10.54 -9.43
CA LEU A 35 -1.98 -11.45 -8.28
C LEU A 35 -1.65 -10.70 -6.99
N MET A 36 -0.70 -9.76 -7.05
CA MET A 36 -0.28 -8.98 -5.89
C MET A 36 -1.43 -8.14 -5.33
N ILE A 37 -2.20 -7.47 -6.18
CA ILE A 37 -3.37 -6.69 -5.77
C ILE A 37 -4.46 -7.55 -5.15
N VAL A 38 -4.70 -8.74 -5.71
CA VAL A 38 -5.67 -9.68 -5.15
C VAL A 38 -5.26 -10.07 -3.73
N ILE A 39 -4.00 -10.45 -3.52
CA ILE A 39 -3.47 -10.81 -2.20
C ILE A 39 -3.60 -9.63 -1.22
N ILE A 40 -3.19 -8.42 -1.61
CA ILE A 40 -3.27 -7.22 -0.77
C ILE A 40 -4.73 -6.92 -0.39
N THR A 41 -5.65 -7.06 -1.34
CA THR A 41 -7.08 -6.83 -1.10
C THR A 41 -7.64 -7.82 -0.08
N PHE A 42 -7.28 -9.10 -0.18
CA PHE A 42 -7.71 -10.14 0.77
C PHE A 42 -7.07 -10.00 2.16
N MET A 43 -5.83 -9.51 2.24
CA MET A 43 -5.14 -9.27 3.51
C MET A 43 -5.81 -8.18 4.34
N GLY A 44 -6.59 -7.31 3.68
CA GLY A 44 -7.25 -6.17 4.30
C GLY A 44 -6.33 -4.96 4.39
N VAL A 45 -6.84 -3.81 3.95
CA VAL A 45 -6.10 -2.54 3.92
C VAL A 45 -6.27 -1.74 5.23
N ASP A 46 -7.29 -2.11 6.01
CA ASP A 46 -7.63 -1.43 7.24
C ASP A 46 -6.86 -2.06 8.41
N HIS A 47 -5.90 -1.33 8.96
CA HIS A 47 -5.23 -1.75 10.18
C HIS A 47 -6.17 -1.60 11.41
N PRO A 48 -6.12 -2.56 12.35
CA PRO A 48 -6.90 -2.48 13.58
C PRO A 48 -6.51 -1.26 14.43
N PRO A 49 -7.48 -0.67 15.16
CA PRO A 49 -7.24 0.50 16.01
C PRO A 49 -6.19 0.21 17.09
N ILE A 50 -5.37 1.20 17.40
CA ILE A 50 -4.28 1.08 18.38
C ILE A 50 -4.83 1.49 19.75
N ARG A 51 -4.47 0.77 20.82
CA ARG A 51 -5.05 0.97 22.17
C ARG A 51 -4.98 2.41 22.72
N ASN A 52 -4.00 3.22 22.31
CA ASN A 52 -3.84 4.62 22.72
C ASN A 52 -3.72 5.54 21.51
N GLU A 53 -4.86 5.88 20.89
CA GLU A 53 -4.92 6.83 19.76
C GLU A 53 -4.80 8.30 20.21
N SER A 54 -5.01 8.58 21.50
CA SER A 54 -5.09 9.92 22.08
C SER A 54 -3.74 10.57 22.40
N GLN A 55 -2.63 9.81 22.35
CA GLN A 55 -1.31 10.37 22.63
C GLN A 55 -0.64 10.88 21.34
N PRO A 56 -0.25 12.17 21.27
CA PRO A 56 0.42 12.71 20.10
C PRO A 56 1.77 12.05 19.91
N LEU A 57 2.14 11.79 18.65
CA LEU A 57 3.47 11.28 18.33
C LEU A 57 4.54 12.33 18.67
N GLY A 58 5.57 11.91 19.40
CA GLY A 58 6.76 12.73 19.61
C GLY A 58 7.44 13.06 18.27
N LYS A 59 8.06 14.25 18.19
CA LYS A 59 8.64 14.81 16.95
C LYS A 59 9.57 13.84 16.20
N ILE A 60 10.43 13.12 16.93
CA ILE A 60 11.36 12.12 16.34
C ILE A 60 10.57 10.99 15.65
N ARG A 61 9.53 10.46 16.29
CA ARG A 61 8.72 9.37 15.74
C ARG A 61 7.92 9.81 14.52
N THR A 62 7.49 11.07 14.48
CA THR A 62 6.83 11.66 13.31
C THR A 62 7.76 11.71 12.11
N VAL A 63 9.00 12.19 12.29
CA VAL A 63 9.99 12.25 11.20
C VAL A 63 10.37 10.86 10.70
N LEU A 64 10.61 9.91 11.61
CA LEU A 64 10.88 8.52 11.23
C LEU A 64 9.69 7.88 10.51
N GLY A 65 8.46 8.13 10.98
CA GLY A 65 7.25 7.68 10.32
C GLY A 65 7.11 8.25 8.91
N LEU A 66 7.39 9.54 8.73
CA LEU A 66 7.36 10.18 7.42
C LEU A 66 8.45 9.61 6.49
N GLY A 67 9.67 9.40 7.01
CA GLY A 67 10.76 8.77 6.28
C GLY A 67 10.42 7.34 5.84
N SER A 68 9.68 6.59 6.66
CA SER A 68 9.26 5.23 6.31
C SER A 68 8.32 5.17 5.10
N LEU A 69 7.63 6.27 4.75
CA LEU A 69 6.79 6.33 3.55
C LEU A 69 7.62 6.29 2.25
N ALA A 70 8.92 6.60 2.32
CA ALA A 70 9.82 6.50 1.17
C ALA A 70 10.27 5.07 0.89
N ILE A 71 10.23 4.16 1.89
CA ILE A 71 10.68 2.77 1.75
C ILE A 71 10.03 2.07 0.56
N PRO A 72 8.69 2.00 0.42
CA PRO A 72 8.06 1.30 -0.69
C PRO A 72 8.40 1.88 -2.07
N ILE A 73 8.82 3.14 -2.15
CA ILE A 73 9.28 3.76 -3.40
C ILE A 73 10.70 3.30 -3.74
N ILE A 74 11.58 3.27 -2.74
CA ILE A 74 13.00 2.91 -2.91
C ILE A 74 13.14 1.40 -3.13
N THR A 75 12.35 0.60 -2.43
CA THR A 75 12.42 -0.87 -2.48
C THR A 75 11.40 -1.47 -3.42
N PHE A 76 10.80 -0.67 -4.30
CA PHE A 76 9.76 -1.14 -5.20
C PHE A 76 10.33 -2.21 -6.15
N MET A 77 9.77 -3.41 -6.11
CA MET A 77 10.13 -4.48 -7.05
C MET A 77 9.34 -4.26 -8.35
N PRO A 78 9.97 -3.93 -9.50
CA PRO A 78 9.25 -3.56 -10.72
C PRO A 78 8.43 -4.71 -11.31
N GLU A 79 8.96 -5.93 -11.21
CA GLU A 79 8.39 -7.14 -11.81
C GLU A 79 8.20 -8.20 -10.72
N PRO A 80 7.09 -8.13 -9.94
CA PRO A 80 6.86 -9.02 -8.83
C PRO A 80 6.65 -10.48 -9.21
N LEU A 81 6.13 -10.74 -10.41
CA LEU A 81 5.85 -12.08 -10.86
C LEU A 81 6.01 -12.18 -12.39
N MET A 82 7.09 -12.80 -12.83
CA MET A 82 7.27 -13.21 -14.22
C MET A 82 6.78 -14.64 -14.38
N LEU A 83 5.55 -14.83 -14.89
CA LEU A 83 5.06 -16.15 -15.28
C LEU A 83 5.22 -16.33 -16.80
N PRO A 84 6.21 -17.10 -17.28
CA PRO A 84 6.25 -17.51 -18.68
C PRO A 84 5.12 -18.51 -18.91
N GLY A 85 3.96 -18.04 -19.38
CA GLY A 85 2.83 -18.91 -19.73
C GLY A 85 1.43 -18.38 -19.44
N LEU A 86 1.27 -17.31 -18.65
CA LEU A 86 -0.04 -16.65 -18.46
C LEU A 86 -0.39 -15.68 -19.60
N ILE A 87 0.20 -15.88 -20.78
CA ILE A 87 -0.07 -15.15 -22.03
C ILE A 87 -1.15 -15.89 -22.86
N PHE A 88 -1.54 -17.11 -22.48
CA PHE A 88 -2.36 -18.01 -23.32
C PHE A 88 -3.89 -17.78 -23.26
N VAL A 89 -4.34 -16.56 -22.92
CA VAL A 89 -5.74 -16.16 -23.10
C VAL A 89 -5.81 -14.75 -23.70
N ARG A 90 -5.13 -14.56 -24.83
CA ARG A 90 -5.51 -13.55 -25.85
C ARG A 90 -5.32 -14.14 -27.23
#